data_AF-R0KP87-F1
#
_entry.id   AF-R0KP87-F1
#
_cell.length_a   1.000
_cell.length_b   1.000
_cell.length_c   1.000
_cell.angle_alpha   90.00
_cell.angle_beta   90.00
_cell.angle_gamma   90.00
#
_symmetry.space_group_name_H-M   'P 1'
#
loop_
_entity.id
_entity.type
_entity.pdbx_description
1 polymer ?
#
loop_
_entity_poly.entity_id
_entity_poly.type
_entity_poly.pdbx_seq_one_letter_code
_entity_poly.pdbx_strand_id
1 'polypeptide(L)'
;MRLLRVAPLLPLAGALITRDVPPRAKQVAIIGAGAGGSSTAYHLAQYAAEAGIPANITVFERNDYIGGRTTTVHPWDDQTIFVELGGSIFVQANRIMVKAMEDFNLSHVGQDLAEELGLPDLGIWNSEEFIVVTKSDESWWDTAKLLWRYGTAPIWTNRLMKGVVGQFLSMYEEPIFPWKSLTGAVQAVGLAGAVGVTGEQYLKANGIGEAFSKEIIQASTRVNYASNLPFIHGVETMVCMATNGATQIQGGNWQIFAHMLKAVHANVYLNTSVSRISKQADGNYMVTTNRGHTSSFDEVIVATPLQYSDLVIDPAPQHIPDEIPYTNLHVTLFATPFRLSGKAFNLDSKAPVPETILTTLPPSEVPVDGVGSPEFYSISITNTGLNPQSSPPRFEHIYKVFSTSPVTASFLSNMLGQEVSDEEAEHGKANGTVSWIHHKVWNAYPREYPRVTFEEIKLDHSLWYTSGIESFISTMETSALSGRNVAKLIANEWVGVDSKEGYSNAANDEGYQVEL
;
A
#
# COMPACT_ATOMS: atom_id res chain seq x y z
N MET A 1 83.55 -11.91 -41.83
CA MET A 1 82.43 -11.10 -42.36
C MET A 1 81.24 -12.00 -42.57
N ARG A 2 80.26 -11.97 -41.65
CA ARG A 2 79.04 -12.79 -41.67
C ARG A 2 77.97 -12.08 -42.52
N LEU A 3 77.45 -12.77 -43.52
CA LEU A 3 76.29 -12.37 -44.32
C LEU A 3 75.01 -12.74 -43.54
N LEU A 4 74.21 -11.74 -43.15
CA LEU A 4 72.87 -11.93 -42.60
C LEU A 4 71.87 -12.14 -43.75
N ARG A 5 71.18 -13.29 -43.72
CA ARG A 5 69.96 -13.54 -44.48
C ARG A 5 68.77 -13.01 -43.68
N VAL A 6 67.96 -12.16 -44.32
CA VAL A 6 66.66 -11.71 -43.80
C VAL A 6 65.59 -12.70 -44.31
N ALA A 7 64.84 -13.30 -43.39
CA ALA A 7 63.62 -14.04 -43.69
C ALA A 7 62.44 -13.27 -43.07
N PRO A 8 61.33 -13.05 -43.80
CA PRO A 8 60.17 -12.38 -43.23
C PRO A 8 59.33 -13.40 -42.44
N LEU A 9 59.06 -13.10 -41.17
CA LEU A 9 58.06 -13.77 -40.35
C LEU A 9 56.69 -13.16 -40.67
N LEU A 10 55.80 -13.95 -41.28
CA LEU A 10 54.36 -13.67 -41.32
C LEU A 10 53.75 -14.06 -39.96
N PRO A 11 52.97 -13.20 -39.30
CA PRO A 11 52.17 -13.61 -38.15
C PRO A 11 50.89 -14.28 -38.67
N LEU A 12 50.72 -15.56 -38.32
CA LEU A 12 49.44 -16.27 -38.42
C LEU A 12 48.50 -15.69 -37.35
N ALA A 13 47.63 -14.75 -37.75
CA ALA A 13 46.50 -14.34 -36.92
C ALA A 13 45.34 -15.33 -37.17
N GLY A 14 45.25 -16.38 -36.35
CA GLY A 14 44.06 -17.22 -36.27
C GLY A 14 42.98 -16.48 -35.49
N ALA A 15 42.13 -15.73 -36.19
CA ALA A 15 40.90 -15.18 -35.60
C ALA A 15 39.90 -16.32 -35.42
N LEU A 16 39.80 -16.84 -34.19
CA LEU A 16 38.63 -17.58 -33.72
C LEU A 16 37.47 -16.58 -33.67
N ILE A 17 36.69 -16.51 -34.74
CA ILE A 17 35.37 -15.88 -34.70
C ILE A 17 34.47 -16.85 -33.96
N THR A 18 34.42 -16.75 -32.63
CA THR A 18 33.25 -17.20 -31.89
C THR A 18 32.11 -16.31 -32.36
N ARG A 19 31.14 -16.89 -33.07
CA ARG A 19 29.86 -16.22 -33.28
C ARG A 19 29.19 -16.14 -31.92
N ASP A 20 29.47 -15.09 -31.16
CA ASP A 20 28.65 -14.72 -30.02
C ASP A 20 27.28 -14.33 -30.58
N VAL A 21 26.38 -15.31 -30.62
CA VAL A 21 24.95 -15.04 -30.77
C VAL A 21 24.60 -14.15 -29.58
N PRO A 22 24.16 -12.90 -29.80
CA PRO A 22 23.81 -12.03 -28.69
C PRO A 22 22.77 -12.75 -27.83
N PRO A 23 22.95 -12.77 -26.50
CA PRO A 23 22.08 -13.53 -25.61
C PRO A 23 20.62 -13.14 -25.88
N ARG A 24 19.76 -14.15 -26.08
CA ARG A 24 18.33 -13.94 -26.29
C ARG A 24 17.77 -13.16 -25.11
N ALA A 25 16.98 -12.14 -25.39
CA ALA A 25 16.33 -11.38 -24.34
C ALA A 25 15.41 -12.27 -23.49
N LYS A 26 15.55 -12.20 -22.16
CA LYS A 26 14.68 -12.87 -21.20
C LYS A 26 13.25 -12.34 -21.34
N GLN A 27 12.28 -13.23 -21.51
CA GLN A 27 10.87 -12.87 -21.62
C GLN A 27 10.23 -12.94 -20.24
N VAL A 28 9.72 -11.82 -19.74
CA VAL A 28 9.16 -11.72 -18.39
C VAL A 28 7.69 -11.32 -18.46
N ALA A 29 6.81 -12.10 -17.83
CA ALA A 29 5.40 -11.75 -17.66
C ALA A 29 5.13 -11.27 -16.24
N ILE A 30 4.44 -10.14 -16.10
CA ILE A 30 3.95 -9.61 -14.83
C ILE A 30 2.44 -9.52 -14.89
N ILE A 31 1.75 -10.12 -13.92
CA ILE A 31 0.29 -10.14 -13.84
C ILE A 31 -0.16 -9.14 -12.78
N GLY A 32 -0.64 -7.99 -13.22
CA GLY A 32 -1.05 -6.84 -12.40
C GLY A 32 -0.14 -5.62 -12.61
N ALA A 33 -0.74 -4.47 -12.89
CA ALA A 33 -0.05 -3.17 -13.05
C ALA A 33 -0.21 -2.26 -11.82
N GLY A 34 -0.39 -2.84 -10.64
CA GLY A 34 -0.36 -2.14 -9.35
C GLY A 34 1.06 -1.85 -8.87
N ALA A 35 1.19 -1.40 -7.62
CA ALA A 35 2.47 -1.03 -7.01
C ALA A 35 3.56 -2.12 -7.13
N GLY A 36 3.23 -3.35 -6.76
CA GLY A 36 4.19 -4.47 -6.83
C GLY A 36 4.62 -4.82 -8.25
N GLY A 37 3.67 -4.87 -9.20
CA GLY A 37 3.96 -5.23 -10.58
C GLY A 37 4.78 -4.17 -11.32
N SER A 38 4.37 -2.90 -11.20
CA SER A 38 5.07 -1.77 -11.81
C SER A 38 6.46 -1.56 -11.22
N SER A 39 6.62 -1.73 -9.90
CA SER A 39 7.92 -1.67 -9.24
C SER A 39 8.82 -2.86 -9.64
N THR A 40 8.27 -4.06 -9.79
CA THR A 40 9.01 -5.23 -10.32
C THR A 40 9.55 -4.93 -11.71
N ALA A 41 8.69 -4.46 -12.62
CA ALA A 41 9.10 -4.13 -13.99
C ALA A 41 10.23 -3.09 -14.01
N TYR A 42 10.06 -2.01 -13.24
CA TYR A 42 11.01 -0.90 -13.19
C TYR A 42 12.38 -1.33 -12.68
N HIS A 43 12.44 -2.00 -11.52
CA HIS A 43 13.70 -2.42 -10.92
C HIS A 43 14.33 -3.60 -11.65
N LEU A 44 13.54 -4.53 -12.20
CA LEU A 44 14.09 -5.66 -12.95
C LEU A 44 14.79 -5.18 -14.21
N ALA A 45 14.22 -4.20 -14.93
CA ALA A 45 14.88 -3.61 -16.09
C ALA A 45 16.22 -2.95 -15.73
N GLN A 46 16.28 -2.26 -14.58
CA GLN A 46 17.52 -1.65 -14.07
C GLN A 46 18.58 -2.71 -13.75
N TYR A 47 18.23 -3.72 -12.95
CA TYR A 47 19.17 -4.78 -12.57
C TYR A 47 19.62 -5.63 -13.77
N ALA A 48 18.72 -5.89 -14.72
CA ALA A 48 19.05 -6.58 -15.96
C ALA A 48 20.03 -5.77 -16.81
N ALA A 49 19.81 -4.45 -16.94
CA ALA A 49 20.71 -3.55 -17.66
C ALA A 49 22.10 -3.46 -16.99
N GLU A 50 22.15 -3.35 -15.66
CA GLU A 50 23.41 -3.39 -14.88
C GLU A 50 24.19 -4.68 -15.10
N ALA A 51 23.49 -5.81 -15.22
CA ALA A 51 24.07 -7.12 -15.50
C ALA A 51 24.37 -7.38 -16.98
N GLY A 52 24.02 -6.47 -17.90
CA GLY A 52 24.17 -6.65 -19.34
C GLY A 52 23.27 -7.74 -19.94
N ILE A 53 22.13 -8.03 -19.29
CA ILE A 53 21.17 -9.06 -19.71
C ILE A 53 19.97 -8.38 -20.36
N PRO A 54 19.73 -8.57 -21.67
CA PRO A 54 18.53 -8.03 -22.31
C PRO A 54 17.27 -8.69 -21.73
N ALA A 55 16.26 -7.89 -21.40
CA ALA A 55 14.97 -8.37 -20.90
C ALA A 55 13.81 -7.68 -21.65
N ASN A 56 12.79 -8.46 -21.98
CA ASN A 56 11.54 -8.00 -22.55
C ASN A 56 10.43 -8.21 -21.52
N ILE A 57 9.89 -7.11 -20.99
CA ILE A 57 8.92 -7.14 -19.89
C ILE A 57 7.53 -6.88 -20.46
N THR A 58 6.62 -7.81 -20.20
CA THR A 58 5.20 -7.72 -20.55
C THR A 58 4.37 -7.67 -19.28
N VAL A 59 3.47 -6.69 -19.19
CA VAL A 59 2.57 -6.51 -18.04
C VAL A 59 1.14 -6.70 -18.50
N PHE A 60 0.42 -7.61 -17.87
CA PHE A 60 -1.01 -7.86 -18.11
C PHE A 60 -1.83 -7.25 -16.98
N GLU A 61 -2.80 -6.40 -17.32
CA GLU A 61 -3.69 -5.74 -16.36
C GLU A 61 -5.15 -5.95 -16.78
N ARG A 62 -5.97 -6.42 -15.85
CA ARG A 62 -7.38 -6.72 -16.10
C ARG A 62 -8.22 -5.46 -16.27
N ASN A 63 -7.83 -4.38 -15.60
CA ASN A 63 -8.49 -3.09 -15.68
C ASN A 63 -8.03 -2.28 -16.91
N ASP A 64 -8.74 -1.19 -17.18
CA ASP A 64 -8.41 -0.20 -18.20
C ASP A 64 -7.42 0.89 -17.69
N TYR A 65 -6.85 0.72 -16.51
CA TYR A 65 -5.93 1.67 -15.88
C TYR A 65 -4.75 0.98 -15.17
N ILE A 66 -3.69 1.74 -14.92
CA ILE A 66 -2.50 1.36 -14.13
C ILE A 66 -2.65 1.92 -12.71
N GLY A 67 -2.16 1.20 -11.70
CA GLY A 67 -2.10 1.67 -10.31
C GLY A 67 -2.81 0.77 -9.30
N GLY A 68 -3.63 -0.18 -9.76
CA GLY A 68 -4.32 -1.15 -8.90
C GLY A 68 -5.26 -0.46 -7.91
N ARG A 69 -4.99 -0.57 -6.61
CA ARG A 69 -5.77 0.12 -5.54
C ARG A 69 -5.43 1.60 -5.40
N THR A 70 -4.72 2.19 -6.36
CA THR A 70 -4.40 3.62 -6.39
C THR A 70 -4.98 4.18 -7.68
N THR A 71 -6.02 4.99 -7.57
CA THR A 71 -6.73 5.63 -8.68
C THR A 71 -7.36 6.93 -8.21
N THR A 72 -7.69 7.82 -9.14
CA THR A 72 -8.43 9.05 -8.86
C THR A 72 -9.82 9.02 -9.48
N VAL A 73 -10.71 9.85 -8.93
CA VAL A 73 -11.99 10.20 -9.56
C VAL A 73 -12.12 11.72 -9.67
N HIS A 74 -12.95 12.17 -10.60
CA HIS A 74 -13.14 13.58 -10.93
C HIS A 74 -14.59 13.97 -10.64
N PRO A 75 -14.86 14.66 -9.50
CA PRO A 75 -16.20 15.12 -9.17
C PRO A 75 -16.82 15.96 -10.31
N TRP A 76 -18.09 15.69 -10.63
CA TRP A 76 -18.82 16.35 -11.73
C TRP A 76 -18.17 16.25 -13.11
N ASP A 77 -17.30 15.26 -13.32
CA ASP A 77 -16.46 15.09 -14.51
C ASP A 77 -15.48 16.25 -14.76
N ASP A 78 -15.27 17.12 -13.76
CA ASP A 78 -14.33 18.24 -13.82
C ASP A 78 -12.88 17.74 -13.67
N GLN A 79 -12.13 17.78 -14.77
CA GLN A 79 -10.74 17.30 -14.81
C GLN A 79 -9.77 18.15 -13.97
N THR A 80 -10.18 19.34 -13.53
CA THR A 80 -9.36 20.19 -12.66
C THR A 80 -9.42 19.77 -11.20
N ILE A 81 -10.45 18.99 -10.81
CA ILE A 81 -10.67 18.49 -9.47
C ILE A 81 -10.45 16.98 -9.47
N PHE A 82 -9.63 16.48 -8.57
CA PHE A 82 -9.39 15.06 -8.40
C PHE A 82 -9.44 14.68 -6.93
N VAL A 83 -9.85 13.43 -6.67
CA VAL A 83 -9.83 12.83 -5.34
C VAL A 83 -9.25 11.42 -5.44
N GLU A 84 -8.33 11.09 -4.54
CA GLU A 84 -7.80 9.74 -4.40
C GLU A 84 -8.89 8.78 -3.91
N LEU A 85 -9.13 7.72 -4.68
CA LEU A 85 -10.15 6.72 -4.37
C LEU A 85 -9.61 5.61 -3.45
N GLY A 86 -8.29 5.36 -3.48
CA GLY A 86 -7.62 4.35 -2.67
C GLY A 86 -6.45 4.94 -1.90
N GLY A 87 -5.23 4.41 -2.11
CA GLY A 87 -4.02 4.85 -1.42
C GLY A 87 -3.75 6.36 -1.59
N SER A 88 -4.09 7.14 -0.57
CA SER A 88 -4.18 8.61 -0.69
C SER A 88 -2.91 9.35 -0.33
N ILE A 89 -2.09 8.81 0.57
CA ILE A 89 -0.87 9.46 1.04
C ILE A 89 0.29 8.46 1.12
N PHE A 90 1.52 8.98 1.01
CA PHE A 90 2.75 8.31 1.41
C PHE A 90 3.60 9.27 2.23
N VAL A 91 4.53 8.75 3.04
CA VAL A 91 5.34 9.53 3.98
C VAL A 91 6.81 9.50 3.60
N GLN A 92 7.62 10.35 4.23
CA GLN A 92 9.06 10.44 3.94
C GLN A 92 9.83 9.13 4.17
N ALA A 93 9.31 8.24 5.03
CA ALA A 93 9.88 6.91 5.24
C ALA A 93 9.67 5.97 4.02
N ASN A 94 8.75 6.29 3.11
CA ASN A 94 8.46 5.51 1.91
C ASN A 94 9.49 5.80 0.81
N ARG A 95 10.66 5.17 0.94
CA ARG A 95 11.84 5.43 0.11
C ARG A 95 11.59 5.20 -1.38
N ILE A 96 10.84 4.17 -1.77
CA ILE A 96 10.58 3.88 -3.18
C ILE A 96 9.63 4.91 -3.78
N MET A 97 8.54 5.23 -3.07
CA MET A 97 7.56 6.23 -3.52
C MET A 97 8.19 7.63 -3.63
N VAL A 98 8.94 8.07 -2.61
CA VAL A 98 9.62 9.37 -2.58
C VAL A 98 10.66 9.45 -3.70
N LYS A 99 11.52 8.44 -3.83
CA LYS A 99 12.53 8.42 -4.89
C LYS A 99 11.90 8.42 -6.28
N ALA A 100 10.84 7.66 -6.51
CA ALA A 100 10.16 7.64 -7.81
C ALA A 100 9.49 8.98 -8.13
N MET A 101 8.89 9.65 -7.14
CA MET A 101 8.39 11.02 -7.29
C MET A 101 9.49 11.97 -7.77
N GLU A 102 10.66 11.92 -7.14
CA GLU A 102 11.83 12.73 -7.49
C GLU A 102 12.38 12.38 -8.88
N ASP A 103 12.64 11.09 -9.14
CA ASP A 103 13.22 10.58 -10.40
C ASP A 103 12.32 10.92 -11.61
N PHE A 104 11.00 10.97 -11.41
CA PHE A 104 10.03 11.30 -12.46
C PHE A 104 9.60 12.77 -12.45
N ASN A 105 10.15 13.59 -11.56
CA ASN A 105 9.82 15.01 -11.40
C ASN A 105 8.31 15.25 -11.28
N LEU A 106 7.64 14.40 -10.49
CA LEU A 106 6.21 14.51 -10.24
C LEU A 106 5.96 15.62 -9.20
N SER A 107 5.05 16.54 -9.53
CA SER A 107 4.61 17.56 -8.57
C SER A 107 3.77 16.91 -7.47
N HIS A 108 3.99 17.31 -6.23
CA HIS A 108 3.12 16.97 -5.12
C HIS A 108 2.11 18.09 -4.87
N VAL A 109 0.98 17.74 -4.26
CA VAL A 109 0.04 18.74 -3.73
C VAL A 109 0.83 19.55 -2.70
N GLY A 110 1.08 20.84 -2.99
CA GLY A 110 2.01 21.68 -2.23
C GLY A 110 1.63 21.80 -0.75
N GLN A 111 2.63 22.10 0.09
CA GLN A 111 2.45 22.49 1.49
C GLN A 111 1.38 23.59 1.67
N ASP A 112 1.17 24.39 0.62
CA ASP A 112 0.15 25.42 0.53
C ASP A 112 -1.29 24.90 0.62
N LEU A 113 -1.64 23.63 0.41
CA LEU A 113 -3.04 23.21 0.64
C LEU A 113 -3.35 23.06 2.14
N ALA A 114 -2.37 22.63 2.95
CA ALA A 114 -2.49 22.60 4.40
C ALA A 114 -2.35 24.00 5.04
N GLU A 115 -1.69 24.95 4.36
CA GLU A 115 -1.59 26.36 4.76
C GLU A 115 -2.74 27.25 4.20
N GLU A 116 -3.29 26.96 3.01
CA GLU A 116 -4.46 27.64 2.40
C GLU A 116 -5.79 27.10 2.94
N LEU A 117 -5.87 25.83 3.36
CA LEU A 117 -7.04 25.28 4.05
C LEU A 117 -6.94 25.39 5.57
N GLY A 118 -5.76 25.70 6.13
CA GLY A 118 -5.45 25.33 7.52
C GLY A 118 -5.49 23.79 7.64
N LEU A 119 -4.67 23.18 8.50
CA LEU A 119 -4.86 21.75 8.76
C LEU A 119 -6.28 21.55 9.30
N PRO A 120 -7.18 20.85 8.58
CA PRO A 120 -8.59 20.81 8.92
C PRO A 120 -8.78 20.44 10.38
N ASP A 121 -9.76 21.07 11.05
CA ASP A 121 -10.15 20.68 12.41
C ASP A 121 -10.33 19.16 12.44
N LEU A 122 -9.56 18.47 13.30
CA LEU A 122 -9.60 17.02 13.46
C LEU A 122 -10.36 16.69 14.73
N GLY A 123 -11.38 15.84 14.60
CA GLY A 123 -12.17 15.29 15.69
C GLY A 123 -12.02 13.79 15.80
N ILE A 124 -11.90 13.26 17.02
CA ILE A 124 -12.05 11.83 17.30
C ILE A 124 -13.40 11.61 17.98
N TRP A 125 -14.28 10.89 17.29
CA TRP A 125 -15.65 10.59 17.70
C TRP A 125 -15.76 9.16 18.24
N ASN A 126 -16.39 8.98 19.41
CA ASN A 126 -16.55 7.66 20.02
C ASN A 126 -17.98 7.11 19.99
N SER A 127 -18.86 7.62 19.10
CA SER A 127 -20.32 7.42 19.07
C SER A 127 -21.16 8.21 20.07
N GLU A 128 -20.54 8.77 21.12
CA GLU A 128 -21.24 9.53 22.16
C GLU A 128 -20.83 11.00 22.17
N GLU A 129 -19.51 11.26 22.10
CA GLU A 129 -18.90 12.58 22.13
C GLU A 129 -17.60 12.67 21.31
N PHE A 130 -17.16 13.90 21.03
CA PHE A 130 -15.82 14.15 20.53
C PHE A 130 -14.83 14.17 21.69
N ILE A 131 -13.99 13.13 21.80
CA ILE A 131 -13.02 12.99 22.89
C ILE A 131 -11.77 13.85 22.71
N VAL A 132 -11.45 14.17 21.46
CA VAL A 132 -10.32 15.02 21.04
C VAL A 132 -10.80 15.87 19.88
N VAL A 133 -10.56 17.17 19.97
CA VAL A 133 -10.69 18.12 18.87
C VAL A 133 -9.43 18.97 18.83
N THR A 134 -8.71 18.93 17.72
CA THR A 134 -7.53 19.77 17.48
C THR A 134 -7.84 20.76 16.38
N LYS A 135 -7.37 22.00 16.55
CA LYS A 135 -7.58 23.09 15.59
C LYS A 135 -6.28 23.46 14.91
N SER A 136 -6.35 23.84 13.64
CA SER A 136 -5.19 24.21 12.79
C SER A 136 -4.20 25.16 13.49
N ASP A 137 -4.71 26.11 14.26
CA ASP A 137 -3.95 27.27 14.76
C ASP A 137 -3.39 27.08 16.19
N GLU A 138 -3.65 25.93 16.83
CA GLU A 138 -3.39 25.71 18.27
C GLU A 138 -2.33 24.63 18.57
N SER A 139 -1.43 24.32 17.63
CA SER A 139 -0.48 23.19 17.69
C SER A 139 0.25 23.00 19.05
N TRP A 140 0.73 24.08 19.68
CA TRP A 140 1.43 23.98 20.96
C TRP A 140 0.47 23.78 22.16
N TRP A 141 -0.72 24.39 22.11
CA TRP A 141 -1.75 24.21 23.12
C TRP A 141 -2.32 22.80 23.05
N ASP A 142 -2.51 22.28 21.85
CA ASP A 142 -2.95 20.91 21.62
C ASP A 142 -1.89 19.92 22.10
N THR A 143 -0.60 20.18 21.86
CA THR A 143 0.49 19.39 22.46
C THR A 143 0.43 19.40 23.99
N ALA A 144 0.17 20.55 24.61
CA ALA A 144 0.04 20.65 26.07
C ALA A 144 -1.23 19.93 26.61
N LYS A 145 -2.38 20.03 25.92
CA LYS A 145 -3.61 19.29 26.24
C LYS A 145 -3.40 17.78 26.14
N LEU A 146 -2.71 17.32 25.09
CA LEU A 146 -2.37 15.91 24.91
C LEU A 146 -1.43 15.41 26.02
N LEU A 147 -0.39 16.19 26.38
CA LEU A 147 0.50 15.84 27.49
C LEU A 147 -0.22 15.85 28.84
N TRP A 148 -1.17 16.76 29.04
CA TRP A 148 -1.97 16.82 30.27
C TRP A 148 -2.90 15.61 30.41
N ARG A 149 -3.60 15.22 29.33
CA ARG A 149 -4.53 14.08 29.33
C ARG A 149 -3.82 12.73 29.33
N TYR A 150 -2.72 12.60 28.57
CA TYR A 150 -2.06 11.32 28.29
C TYR A 150 -0.68 11.17 28.93
N GLY A 151 -0.20 12.17 29.65
CA GLY A 151 1.13 12.16 30.25
C GLY A 151 2.22 12.02 29.19
N THR A 152 3.14 11.07 29.40
CA THR A 152 4.27 10.84 28.49
C THR A 152 3.97 9.84 27.36
N ALA A 153 2.74 9.30 27.27
CA ALA A 153 2.38 8.29 26.27
C ALA A 153 2.67 8.69 24.81
N PRO A 154 2.43 9.95 24.35
CA PRO A 154 2.80 10.36 22.99
C PRO A 154 4.31 10.25 22.70
N ILE A 155 5.16 10.63 23.68
CA ILE A 155 6.62 10.60 23.55
C ILE A 155 7.11 9.16 23.46
N TRP A 156 6.64 8.29 24.36
CA TRP A 156 7.00 6.88 24.36
C TRP A 156 6.49 6.16 23.11
N THR A 157 5.29 6.49 22.64
CA THR A 157 4.74 5.93 21.40
C THR A 157 5.58 6.34 20.20
N ASN A 158 5.96 7.62 20.07
CA ASN A 158 6.83 8.08 18.99
C ASN A 158 8.20 7.38 19.02
N ARG A 159 8.76 7.15 20.22
CA ARG A 159 10.02 6.40 20.37
C ARG A 159 9.87 4.94 19.96
N LEU A 160 8.80 4.28 20.38
CA LEU A 160 8.49 2.89 20.02
C LEU A 160 8.28 2.76 18.51
N MET A 161 7.46 3.64 17.92
CA MET A 161 7.22 3.70 16.49
C MET A 161 8.53 3.86 15.70
N LYS A 162 9.40 4.81 16.08
CA LYS A 162 10.70 5.00 15.42
C LYS A 162 11.58 3.76 15.50
N GLY A 163 11.53 3.02 16.61
CA GLY A 163 12.23 1.74 16.76
C GLY A 163 11.73 0.71 15.76
N VAL A 164 10.42 0.48 15.73
CA VAL A 164 9.76 -0.49 14.82
C VAL A 164 9.99 -0.12 13.35
N VAL A 165 9.79 1.15 12.98
CA VAL A 165 10.03 1.63 11.60
C VAL A 165 11.51 1.51 11.25
N GLY A 166 12.44 1.78 12.16
CA GLY A 166 13.88 1.61 11.94
C GLY A 166 14.26 0.15 11.67
N GLN A 167 13.69 -0.80 12.41
CA GLN A 167 13.85 -2.23 12.16
C GLN A 167 13.31 -2.62 10.78
N PHE A 168 12.09 -2.17 10.43
CA PHE A 168 11.51 -2.39 9.11
C PHE A 168 12.39 -1.83 7.98
N LEU A 169 12.91 -0.61 8.12
CA LEU A 169 13.77 0.02 7.12
C LEU A 169 15.07 -0.75 6.85
N SER A 170 15.50 -1.61 7.78
CA SER A 170 16.66 -2.50 7.56
C SER A 170 16.41 -3.55 6.48
N MET A 171 15.14 -3.83 6.13
CA MET A 171 14.78 -4.74 5.03
C MET A 171 15.09 -4.18 3.63
N TYR A 172 15.50 -2.91 3.52
CA TYR A 172 15.90 -2.28 2.26
C TYR A 172 17.38 -2.47 1.92
N GLU A 173 18.18 -2.88 2.90
CA GLU A 173 19.65 -2.85 2.88
C GLU A 173 20.25 -4.25 3.03
N GLU A 174 21.48 -4.44 2.55
CA GLU A 174 22.27 -5.64 2.86
C GLU A 174 22.60 -5.69 4.37
N PRO A 175 22.70 -6.89 4.98
CA PRO A 175 22.59 -8.22 4.36
C PRO A 175 21.16 -8.78 4.31
N ILE A 176 20.13 -7.99 4.66
CA ILE A 176 18.74 -8.47 4.68
C ILE A 176 18.15 -8.50 3.27
N PHE A 177 18.43 -7.48 2.46
CA PHE A 177 17.95 -7.37 1.09
C PHE A 177 18.92 -8.04 0.09
N PRO A 178 18.42 -8.80 -0.90
CA PRO A 178 17.04 -9.26 -1.06
C PRO A 178 16.73 -10.43 -0.12
N TRP A 179 15.46 -10.58 0.24
CA TRP A 179 14.99 -11.63 1.14
C TRP A 179 14.17 -12.69 0.38
N LYS A 180 14.50 -13.97 0.56
CA LYS A 180 13.79 -15.10 -0.08
C LYS A 180 12.48 -15.46 0.63
N SER A 181 12.48 -15.33 1.96
CA SER A 181 11.34 -15.60 2.84
C SER A 181 11.01 -14.34 3.63
N LEU A 182 9.74 -13.89 3.57
CA LEU A 182 9.29 -12.74 4.36
C LEU A 182 9.35 -13.06 5.86
N THR A 183 8.99 -14.29 6.25
CA THR A 183 9.13 -14.78 7.63
C THR A 183 10.56 -14.62 8.14
N GLY A 184 11.53 -15.10 7.34
CA GLY A 184 12.95 -14.99 7.69
C GLY A 184 13.41 -13.54 7.83
N ALA A 185 12.98 -12.66 6.93
CA ALA A 185 13.33 -11.24 6.99
C ALA A 185 12.75 -10.55 8.23
N VAL A 186 11.47 -10.78 8.55
CA VAL A 186 10.80 -10.24 9.74
C VAL A 186 11.47 -10.71 11.04
N GLN A 187 11.89 -11.98 11.09
CA GLN A 187 12.67 -12.52 12.20
C GLN A 187 14.05 -11.86 12.30
N ALA A 188 14.77 -11.74 11.17
CA ALA A 188 16.13 -11.19 11.12
C ALA A 188 16.19 -9.72 11.56
N VAL A 189 15.17 -8.91 11.24
CA VAL A 189 15.10 -7.51 11.70
C VAL A 189 14.53 -7.37 13.13
N GLY A 190 14.15 -8.47 13.78
CA GLY A 190 13.67 -8.49 15.16
C GLY A 190 12.24 -8.00 15.33
N LEU A 191 11.39 -8.13 14.31
CA LEU A 191 9.98 -7.69 14.35
C LEU A 191 9.00 -8.82 14.74
N ALA A 192 9.46 -10.08 14.81
CA ALA A 192 8.63 -11.24 15.13
C ALA A 192 7.81 -11.06 16.43
N GLY A 193 8.40 -10.48 17.48
CA GLY A 193 7.69 -10.25 18.75
C GLY A 193 6.59 -9.20 18.66
N ALA A 194 6.68 -8.25 17.73
CA ALA A 194 5.67 -7.22 17.52
C ALA A 194 4.52 -7.70 16.62
N VAL A 195 4.82 -8.47 15.57
CA VAL A 195 3.77 -9.07 14.70
C VAL A 195 3.04 -10.23 15.38
N GLY A 196 3.67 -10.90 16.35
CA GLY A 196 3.09 -12.08 17.02
C GLY A 196 2.06 -11.76 18.11
N VAL A 197 1.77 -10.49 18.39
CA VAL A 197 0.82 -10.05 19.42
C VAL A 197 -0.11 -8.96 18.89
N THR A 198 -1.26 -8.76 19.53
CA THR A 198 -2.18 -7.68 19.16
C THR A 198 -1.56 -6.31 19.43
N GLY A 199 -2.05 -5.28 18.75
CA GLY A 199 -1.67 -3.89 18.97
C GLY A 199 -1.93 -3.49 20.43
N GLU A 200 -3.07 -3.90 20.99
CA GLU A 200 -3.38 -3.67 22.40
C GLU A 200 -2.34 -4.30 23.34
N GLN A 201 -1.98 -5.57 23.12
CA GLN A 201 -0.98 -6.27 23.92
C GLN A 201 0.41 -5.63 23.77
N TYR A 202 0.79 -5.27 22.54
CA TYR A 202 2.07 -4.66 22.23
C TYR A 202 2.23 -3.28 22.90
N LEU A 203 1.21 -2.44 22.80
CA LEU A 203 1.19 -1.12 23.43
C LEU A 203 1.29 -1.23 24.96
N LYS A 204 0.51 -2.14 25.55
CA LYS A 204 0.53 -2.39 27.01
C LYS A 204 1.90 -2.90 27.47
N ALA A 205 2.50 -3.83 26.75
CA ALA A 205 3.82 -4.39 27.07
C ALA A 205 4.94 -3.32 27.01
N ASN A 206 4.76 -2.29 26.19
CA ASN A 206 5.70 -1.18 26.05
C ASN A 206 5.32 0.06 26.90
N GLY A 207 4.41 -0.10 27.87
CA GLY A 207 4.07 0.95 28.83
C GLY A 207 3.26 2.11 28.27
N ILE A 208 2.60 1.94 27.11
CA ILE A 208 1.69 2.95 26.57
C ILE A 208 0.35 2.84 27.30
N GLY A 209 -0.13 3.97 27.83
CA GLY A 209 -1.35 4.02 28.64
C GLY A 209 -2.61 3.74 27.84
N GLU A 210 -3.55 3.03 28.45
CA GLU A 210 -4.80 2.57 27.83
C GLU A 210 -5.62 3.70 27.19
N ALA A 211 -5.74 4.85 27.86
CA ALA A 211 -6.46 6.00 27.31
C ALA A 211 -5.84 6.48 25.98
N PHE A 212 -4.52 6.65 25.90
CA PHE A 212 -3.86 7.07 24.66
C PHE A 212 -3.98 5.99 23.56
N SER A 213 -3.85 4.72 23.94
CA SER A 213 -4.04 3.59 23.03
C SER A 213 -5.45 3.59 22.43
N LYS A 214 -6.50 3.58 23.27
CA LYS A 214 -7.89 3.48 22.81
C LYS A 214 -8.40 4.76 22.15
N GLU A 215 -7.93 5.93 22.57
CA GLU A 215 -8.45 7.20 22.04
C GLU A 215 -7.72 7.65 20.78
N ILE A 216 -6.38 7.60 20.77
CA ILE A 216 -5.56 8.15 19.67
C ILE A 216 -5.10 7.06 18.72
N ILE A 217 -4.42 6.04 19.24
CA ILE A 217 -3.76 5.03 18.39
C ILE A 217 -4.83 4.21 17.65
N GLN A 218 -5.91 3.81 18.34
CA GLN A 218 -7.00 3.08 17.72
C GLN A 218 -7.71 3.89 16.64
N ALA A 219 -7.88 5.20 16.81
CA ALA A 219 -8.44 6.04 15.75
C ALA A 219 -7.58 5.99 14.48
N SER A 220 -6.24 5.93 14.64
CA SER A 220 -5.31 5.78 13.52
C SER A 220 -5.37 4.39 12.88
N THR A 221 -5.43 3.31 13.66
CA THR A 221 -5.56 1.95 13.09
C THR A 221 -6.89 1.74 12.37
N ARG A 222 -7.96 2.36 12.86
CA ARG A 222 -9.29 2.31 12.27
C ARG A 222 -9.36 3.03 10.92
N VAL A 223 -8.80 4.22 10.78
CA VAL A 223 -8.82 4.94 9.50
C VAL A 223 -7.88 4.34 8.45
N ASN A 224 -6.71 3.83 8.86
CA ASN A 224 -5.73 3.30 7.92
C ASN A 224 -5.99 1.84 7.53
N TYR A 225 -6.54 1.01 8.43
CA TYR A 225 -6.65 -0.44 8.24
C TYR A 225 -8.00 -1.03 8.66
N ALA A 226 -9.00 -0.19 8.94
CA ALA A 226 -10.34 -0.64 9.33
C ALA A 226 -10.33 -1.64 10.50
N SER A 227 -9.39 -1.46 11.45
CA SER A 227 -9.13 -2.45 12.50
C SER A 227 -9.01 -1.82 13.89
N ASN A 228 -9.63 -2.45 14.88
CA ASN A 228 -9.48 -2.13 16.29
C ASN A 228 -8.21 -2.78 16.86
N LEU A 229 -7.66 -2.21 17.93
CA LEU A 229 -6.37 -2.65 18.52
C LEU A 229 -6.28 -4.13 18.91
N PRO A 230 -7.38 -4.80 19.34
CA PRO A 230 -7.33 -6.24 19.62
C PRO A 230 -7.22 -7.13 18.37
N PHE A 231 -7.44 -6.60 17.17
CA PHE A 231 -7.53 -7.37 15.92
C PHE A 231 -6.51 -6.95 14.86
N ILE A 232 -5.54 -6.11 15.22
CA ILE A 232 -4.40 -5.71 14.38
C ILE A 232 -3.12 -6.02 15.12
N HIS A 233 -2.04 -6.40 14.44
CA HIS A 233 -0.78 -6.73 15.10
C HIS A 233 0.05 -5.50 15.48
N GLY A 234 1.03 -5.68 16.37
CA GLY A 234 1.85 -4.59 16.93
C GLY A 234 2.68 -3.80 15.92
N VAL A 235 3.15 -4.40 14.83
CA VAL A 235 3.89 -3.67 13.78
C VAL A 235 3.00 -2.66 13.08
N GLU A 236 1.87 -3.09 12.50
CA GLU A 236 0.97 -2.13 11.82
C GLU A 236 0.45 -1.06 12.75
N THR A 237 0.19 -1.42 14.00
CA THR A 237 -0.20 -0.45 15.04
C THR A 237 0.82 0.70 15.13
N MET A 238 2.11 0.41 14.99
CA MET A 238 3.17 1.43 14.97
C MET A 238 3.31 2.12 13.62
N VAL A 239 3.10 1.43 12.51
CA VAL A 239 3.07 2.03 11.16
C VAL A 239 1.99 3.10 11.07
N CYS A 240 0.81 2.89 11.67
CA CYS A 240 -0.27 3.88 11.77
C CYS A 240 0.15 5.18 12.47
N MET A 241 1.21 5.16 13.27
CA MET A 241 1.72 6.32 14.00
C MET A 241 2.87 7.02 13.25
N ALA A 242 3.30 6.50 12.10
CA ALA A 242 4.38 7.05 11.28
C ALA A 242 3.85 8.06 10.24
N THR A 243 3.19 9.13 10.68
CA THR A 243 2.46 10.08 9.81
C THR A 243 3.31 11.25 9.28
N ASN A 244 4.58 11.33 9.65
CA ASN A 244 5.42 12.49 9.35
C ASN A 244 5.71 12.66 7.85
N GLY A 245 5.43 13.86 7.34
CA GLY A 245 5.71 14.22 5.95
C GLY A 245 4.78 13.53 4.96
N ALA A 246 3.52 13.33 5.34
CA ALA A 246 2.47 12.88 4.45
C ALA A 246 2.44 13.73 3.17
N THR A 247 2.50 13.05 2.03
CA THR A 247 2.67 13.60 0.69
C THR A 247 1.68 12.90 -0.24
N GLN A 248 1.20 13.63 -1.25
CA GLN A 248 0.35 13.13 -2.31
C GLN A 248 0.79 13.75 -3.65
N ILE A 249 0.75 12.97 -4.73
CA ILE A 249 1.06 13.47 -6.07
C ILE A 249 -0.11 14.30 -6.61
N GLN A 250 0.20 15.46 -7.18
CA GLN A 250 -0.75 16.28 -7.92
C GLN A 250 -1.32 15.48 -9.10
N GLY A 251 -2.64 15.30 -9.16
CA GLY A 251 -3.33 14.49 -10.17
C GLY A 251 -3.39 12.99 -9.86
N GLY A 252 -2.76 12.53 -8.77
CA GLY A 252 -2.92 11.19 -8.23
C GLY A 252 -1.64 10.34 -8.16
N ASN A 253 -1.51 9.56 -7.09
CA ASN A 253 -0.39 8.69 -6.74
C ASN A 253 -0.17 7.56 -7.75
N TRP A 254 -1.21 7.16 -8.49
CA TRP A 254 -1.14 6.13 -9.53
C TRP A 254 -0.12 6.47 -10.63
N GLN A 255 0.15 7.77 -10.83
CA GLN A 255 1.12 8.26 -11.79
C GLN A 255 2.53 7.72 -11.53
N ILE A 256 2.92 7.46 -10.28
CA ILE A 256 4.22 6.85 -9.96
C ILE A 256 4.36 5.50 -10.68
N PHE A 257 3.33 4.66 -10.61
CA PHE A 257 3.34 3.33 -11.20
C PHE A 257 3.25 3.37 -12.74
N ALA A 258 2.48 4.31 -13.28
CA ALA A 258 2.43 4.53 -14.73
C ALA A 258 3.80 5.01 -15.26
N HIS A 259 4.48 5.90 -14.56
CA HIS A 259 5.81 6.38 -14.92
C HIS A 259 6.88 5.29 -14.79
N MET A 260 6.81 4.43 -13.77
CA MET A 260 7.67 3.24 -13.65
C MET A 260 7.62 2.36 -14.90
N LEU A 261 6.42 2.01 -15.38
CA LEU A 261 6.23 1.18 -16.57
C LEU A 261 6.69 1.90 -17.85
N LYS A 262 6.40 3.20 -17.96
CA LYS A 262 6.80 4.02 -19.10
C LYS A 262 8.32 4.16 -19.21
N ALA A 263 9.01 4.37 -18.07
CA ALA A 263 10.45 4.59 -18.02
C ALA A 263 11.26 3.41 -18.57
N VAL A 264 10.72 2.20 -18.49
CA VAL A 264 11.38 0.97 -18.96
C VAL A 264 10.79 0.43 -20.26
N HIS A 265 9.90 1.20 -20.91
CA HIS A 265 9.23 0.80 -22.14
C HIS A 265 8.56 -0.59 -22.05
N ALA A 266 7.94 -0.90 -20.90
CA ALA A 266 7.25 -2.17 -20.70
C ALA A 266 6.10 -2.34 -21.70
N ASN A 267 5.87 -3.56 -22.19
CA ASN A 267 4.72 -3.88 -23.03
C ASN A 267 3.49 -4.07 -22.13
N VAL A 268 2.69 -3.02 -21.96
CA VAL A 268 1.50 -3.04 -21.08
C VAL A 268 0.24 -3.38 -21.88
N TYR A 269 -0.44 -4.45 -21.47
CA TYR A 269 -1.74 -4.86 -22.01
C TYR A 269 -2.83 -4.64 -20.96
N LEU A 270 -3.56 -3.51 -21.10
CA LEU A 270 -4.76 -3.22 -20.32
C LEU A 270 -5.95 -4.06 -20.81
N ASN A 271 -7.03 -4.13 -20.02
CA ASN A 271 -8.24 -4.92 -20.32
C ASN A 271 -7.94 -6.39 -20.67
N THR A 272 -6.88 -6.94 -20.07
CA THR A 272 -6.32 -8.25 -20.41
C THR A 272 -6.11 -9.05 -19.14
N SER A 273 -7.13 -9.81 -18.74
CA SER A 273 -7.03 -10.78 -17.65
C SER A 273 -6.27 -12.02 -18.10
N VAL A 274 -5.31 -12.47 -17.28
CA VAL A 274 -4.70 -13.79 -17.42
C VAL A 274 -5.60 -14.83 -16.77
N SER A 275 -5.91 -15.91 -17.48
CA SER A 275 -6.77 -16.99 -16.98
C SER A 275 -5.99 -18.24 -16.61
N ARG A 276 -4.82 -18.46 -17.21
CA ARG A 276 -3.99 -19.64 -16.93
C ARG A 276 -2.49 -19.36 -17.05
N ILE A 277 -1.73 -19.94 -16.12
CA ILE A 277 -0.28 -20.17 -16.24
C ILE A 277 -0.07 -21.68 -16.36
N SER A 278 0.67 -22.12 -17.37
CA SER A 278 1.00 -23.53 -17.56
C SER A 278 2.51 -23.74 -17.65
N LYS A 279 3.07 -24.52 -16.73
CA LYS A 279 4.49 -24.89 -16.73
C LYS A 279 4.76 -25.88 -17.85
N GLN A 280 5.75 -25.58 -18.68
CA GLN A 280 6.15 -26.41 -19.80
C GLN A 280 7.30 -27.35 -19.41
N ALA A 281 7.52 -28.39 -20.20
CA ALA A 281 8.56 -29.38 -19.95
C ALA A 281 10.00 -28.81 -20.01
N ASP A 282 10.19 -27.68 -20.70
CA ASP A 282 11.46 -26.96 -20.80
C ASP A 282 11.70 -26.01 -19.61
N GLY A 283 10.76 -25.93 -18.65
CA GLY A 283 10.83 -25.05 -17.48
C GLY A 283 10.24 -23.66 -17.70
N ASN A 284 9.87 -23.29 -18.93
CA ASN A 284 9.21 -22.02 -19.23
C ASN A 284 7.73 -22.07 -18.86
N TYR A 285 7.07 -20.91 -18.85
CA TYR A 285 5.63 -20.83 -18.64
C TYR A 285 4.90 -20.33 -19.87
N MET A 286 3.79 -20.98 -20.20
CA MET A 286 2.77 -20.45 -21.11
C MET A 286 1.74 -19.67 -20.32
N VAL A 287 1.60 -18.39 -20.62
CA VAL A 287 0.60 -17.49 -20.03
C VAL A 287 -0.53 -17.29 -21.02
N THR A 288 -1.74 -17.68 -20.63
CA THR A 288 -2.95 -17.61 -21.45
C THR A 288 -3.90 -16.55 -20.91
N THR A 289 -4.36 -15.66 -21.78
CA THR A 289 -5.36 -14.63 -21.45
C THR A 289 -6.78 -15.19 -21.51
N ASN A 290 -7.74 -14.49 -20.91
CA ASN A 290 -9.16 -14.81 -21.01
C ASN A 290 -9.69 -14.80 -22.47
N ARG A 291 -8.98 -14.16 -23.40
CA ARG A 291 -9.26 -14.17 -24.84
C ARG A 291 -8.56 -15.29 -25.60
N GLY A 292 -7.96 -16.26 -24.90
CA GLY A 292 -7.29 -17.42 -25.47
C GLY A 292 -5.91 -17.14 -26.10
N HIS A 293 -5.41 -15.91 -26.04
CA HIS A 293 -4.06 -15.61 -26.53
C HIS A 293 -3.04 -16.19 -25.57
N THR A 294 -2.03 -16.86 -26.10
CA THR A 294 -1.00 -17.50 -25.29
C THR A 294 0.39 -17.05 -25.72
N SER A 295 1.26 -16.83 -24.74
CA SER A 295 2.65 -16.41 -24.96
C SER A 295 3.56 -17.12 -23.96
N SER A 296 4.82 -17.39 -24.38
CA SER A 296 5.80 -18.11 -23.57
C SER A 296 6.76 -17.14 -22.89
N PHE A 297 7.04 -17.38 -21.61
CA PHE A 297 7.87 -16.54 -20.74
C PHE A 297 8.88 -17.37 -19.96
N ASP A 298 10.07 -16.79 -19.79
CA ASP A 298 11.16 -17.35 -18.97
C ASP A 298 10.88 -17.12 -17.47
N GLU A 299 10.23 -16.00 -17.11
CA GLU A 299 9.82 -15.66 -15.74
C GLU A 299 8.36 -15.22 -15.70
N VAL A 300 7.61 -15.63 -14.68
CA VAL A 300 6.25 -15.14 -14.41
C VAL A 300 6.15 -14.61 -12.99
N ILE A 301 5.64 -13.38 -12.86
CA ILE A 301 5.42 -12.71 -11.59
C ILE A 301 3.93 -12.46 -11.40
N VAL A 302 3.36 -13.06 -10.36
CA VAL A 302 1.98 -12.80 -9.91
C VAL A 302 2.01 -11.60 -8.96
N ALA A 303 1.52 -10.46 -9.44
CA ALA A 303 1.54 -9.18 -8.72
C ALA A 303 0.13 -8.70 -8.31
N THR A 304 -0.72 -9.68 -7.96
CA THR A 304 -2.07 -9.51 -7.42
C THR A 304 -2.30 -10.58 -6.37
N PRO A 305 -3.12 -10.35 -5.32
CA PRO A 305 -3.48 -11.41 -4.39
C PRO A 305 -4.07 -12.61 -5.13
N LEU A 306 -3.45 -13.78 -4.97
CA LEU A 306 -3.76 -14.96 -5.79
C LEU A 306 -5.23 -15.38 -5.63
N GLN A 307 -5.78 -15.29 -4.42
CA GLN A 307 -7.18 -15.58 -4.09
C GLN A 307 -8.23 -14.75 -4.85
N TYR A 308 -7.84 -13.61 -5.46
CA TYR A 308 -8.74 -12.73 -6.23
C TYR A 308 -8.41 -12.65 -7.72
N SER A 309 -7.55 -13.56 -8.19
CA SER A 309 -7.02 -13.55 -9.56
C SER A 309 -7.81 -14.42 -10.53
N ASP A 310 -8.62 -15.36 -10.05
CA ASP A 310 -9.26 -16.42 -10.84
C ASP A 310 -8.29 -17.23 -11.72
N LEU A 311 -7.00 -17.20 -11.36
CA LEU A 311 -5.91 -17.74 -12.15
C LEU A 311 -5.75 -19.24 -11.93
N VAL A 312 -5.76 -20.02 -13.01
CA VAL A 312 -5.42 -21.45 -12.95
C VAL A 312 -3.91 -21.61 -13.16
N ILE A 313 -3.22 -22.23 -12.20
CA ILE A 313 -1.79 -22.57 -12.32
C ILE A 313 -1.67 -24.09 -12.47
N ASP A 314 -1.08 -24.55 -13.57
CA ASP A 314 -1.03 -25.96 -13.96
C ASP A 314 0.40 -26.39 -14.37
N PRO A 315 1.05 -27.33 -13.66
CA PRO A 315 0.59 -27.95 -12.42
C PRO A 315 0.52 -26.94 -11.27
N ALA A 316 -0.08 -27.33 -10.15
CA ALA A 316 -0.06 -26.50 -8.94
C ALA A 316 1.39 -26.15 -8.56
N PRO A 317 1.64 -24.90 -8.12
CA PRO A 317 2.98 -24.47 -7.73
C PRO A 317 3.47 -25.22 -6.48
N GLN A 318 4.77 -25.20 -6.22
CA GLN A 318 5.37 -25.86 -5.06
C GLN A 318 4.90 -25.23 -3.74
N HIS A 319 4.75 -23.91 -3.73
CA HIS A 319 4.17 -23.15 -2.63
C HIS A 319 2.90 -22.45 -3.13
N ILE A 320 1.80 -22.66 -2.43
CA ILE A 320 0.52 -21.97 -2.66
C ILE A 320 0.40 -20.94 -1.54
N PRO A 321 0.27 -19.64 -1.85
CA PRO A 321 0.08 -18.61 -0.84
C PRO A 321 -1.14 -18.87 0.05
N ASP A 322 -1.05 -18.51 1.33
CA ASP A 322 -2.17 -18.57 2.25
C ASP A 322 -3.29 -17.62 1.80
N GLU A 323 -4.54 -18.02 2.05
CA GLU A 323 -5.67 -17.10 1.92
C GLU A 323 -5.68 -16.13 3.11
N ILE A 324 -5.68 -14.83 2.80
CA ILE A 324 -5.71 -13.76 3.79
C ILE A 324 -7.09 -13.11 3.76
N PRO A 325 -7.82 -13.02 4.88
CA PRO A 325 -9.09 -12.30 4.89
C PRO A 325 -8.86 -10.81 4.62
N TYR A 326 -9.74 -10.19 3.83
CA TYR A 326 -9.73 -8.74 3.59
C TYR A 326 -10.98 -8.10 4.16
N THR A 327 -10.85 -6.85 4.60
CA THR A 327 -11.99 -6.00 4.89
C THR A 327 -12.59 -5.51 3.58
N ASN A 328 -13.90 -5.73 3.40
CA ASN A 328 -14.69 -5.07 2.37
C ASN A 328 -14.92 -3.61 2.80
N LEU A 329 -14.03 -2.73 2.35
CA LEU A 329 -14.13 -1.31 2.65
C LEU A 329 -15.06 -0.64 1.65
N HIS A 330 -16.11 -0.01 2.15
CA HIS A 330 -16.97 0.88 1.37
C HIS A 330 -16.40 2.29 1.44
N VAL A 331 -16.04 2.82 0.29
CA VAL A 331 -15.60 4.20 0.10
C VAL A 331 -16.73 4.94 -0.61
N THR A 332 -17.29 5.94 0.06
CA THR A 332 -18.28 6.84 -0.55
C THR A 332 -17.69 8.24 -0.64
N LEU A 333 -17.63 8.77 -1.86
CA LEU A 333 -17.29 10.16 -2.11
C LEU A 333 -18.57 10.90 -2.48
N PHE A 334 -18.83 12.06 -1.89
CA PHE A 334 -20.02 12.83 -2.24
C PHE A 334 -19.77 14.33 -2.14
N ALA A 335 -20.49 15.10 -2.96
CA ALA A 335 -20.40 16.55 -2.99
C ALA A 335 -21.70 17.21 -2.51
N THR A 336 -21.57 18.23 -1.67
CA THR A 336 -22.72 18.95 -1.09
C THR A 336 -22.35 20.39 -0.70
N PRO A 337 -23.28 21.36 -0.77
CA PRO A 337 -23.04 22.70 -0.22
C PRO A 337 -23.12 22.75 1.32
N PHE A 338 -23.47 21.65 1.98
CA PHE A 338 -23.69 21.61 3.42
C PHE A 338 -22.44 21.15 4.19
N ARG A 339 -22.25 21.72 5.37
CA ARG A 339 -21.34 21.18 6.39
C ARG A 339 -22.02 20.05 7.15
N LEU A 340 -21.23 19.19 7.80
CA LEU A 340 -21.77 18.16 8.69
C LEU A 340 -22.61 18.80 9.82
N SER A 341 -23.73 18.18 10.13
CA SER A 341 -24.69 18.61 11.13
C SER A 341 -24.19 18.29 12.53
N GLY A 342 -24.11 19.29 13.41
CA GLY A 342 -23.79 19.07 14.82
C GLY A 342 -24.71 18.07 15.52
N LYS A 343 -25.99 17.98 15.10
CA LYS A 343 -26.95 17.02 15.67
C LYS A 343 -26.56 15.56 15.43
N ALA A 344 -25.90 15.25 14.32
CA ALA A 344 -25.41 13.90 14.04
C ALA A 344 -24.33 13.44 15.03
N PHE A 345 -23.73 14.38 15.76
CA PHE A 345 -22.65 14.16 16.71
C PHE A 345 -23.02 14.62 18.12
N ASN A 346 -24.31 14.62 18.47
CA ASN A 346 -24.83 15.04 19.79
C ASN A 346 -24.42 16.46 20.20
N LEU A 347 -24.10 17.32 19.24
CA LEU A 347 -23.79 18.73 19.47
C LEU A 347 -25.02 19.61 19.22
N ASP A 348 -24.97 20.83 19.75
CA ASP A 348 -25.91 21.88 19.36
C ASP A 348 -25.91 22.07 17.84
N SER A 349 -27.07 22.37 17.25
CA SER A 349 -27.22 22.44 15.79
C SER A 349 -26.39 23.53 15.11
N LYS A 350 -25.79 24.45 15.88
CA LYS A 350 -24.91 25.52 15.41
C LYS A 350 -23.45 25.30 15.80
N ALA A 351 -23.15 24.24 16.56
CA ALA A 351 -21.79 23.94 16.95
C ALA A 351 -20.97 23.52 15.71
N PRO A 352 -19.73 24.02 15.57
CA PRO A 352 -18.86 23.58 14.50
C PRO A 352 -18.52 22.09 14.67
N VAL A 353 -18.58 21.36 13.56
CA VAL A 353 -18.14 19.96 13.47
C VAL A 353 -16.77 19.93 12.81
N PRO A 354 -15.79 19.17 13.34
CA PRO A 354 -14.49 19.00 12.71
C PRO A 354 -14.60 18.57 11.24
N GLU A 355 -13.73 19.10 10.38
CA GLU A 355 -13.73 18.80 8.95
C GLU A 355 -13.19 17.41 8.63
N THR A 356 -12.34 16.88 9.53
CA THR A 356 -11.91 15.48 9.53
C THR A 356 -12.37 14.82 10.81
N ILE A 357 -13.15 13.76 10.69
CA ILE A 357 -13.66 12.95 11.79
C ILE A 357 -13.08 11.56 11.67
N LEU A 358 -12.31 11.16 12.68
CA LEU A 358 -11.90 9.77 12.90
C LEU A 358 -12.77 9.18 14.00
N THR A 359 -12.84 7.85 14.05
CA THR A 359 -13.65 7.17 15.07
C THR A 359 -12.81 6.31 16.01
N THR A 360 -13.27 6.18 17.23
CA THR A 360 -12.87 5.11 18.15
C THR A 360 -14.10 4.51 18.83
N LEU A 361 -13.90 3.53 19.71
CA LEU A 361 -14.98 2.90 20.46
C LEU A 361 -15.21 3.64 21.79
N PRO A 362 -16.46 3.72 22.28
CA PRO A 362 -16.75 4.25 23.60
C PRO A 362 -16.14 3.31 24.68
N PRO A 363 -15.72 3.85 25.85
CA PRO A 363 -14.97 3.06 26.84
C PRO A 363 -15.67 1.79 27.35
N SER A 364 -17.01 1.77 27.36
CA SER A 364 -17.82 0.63 27.79
C SER A 364 -18.06 -0.43 26.72
N GLU A 365 -17.74 -0.15 25.45
CA GLU A 365 -17.95 -1.10 24.37
C GLU A 365 -16.82 -2.12 24.33
N VAL A 366 -17.21 -3.40 24.23
CA VAL A 366 -16.28 -4.49 23.99
C VAL A 366 -15.89 -4.46 22.51
N PRO A 367 -14.60 -4.33 22.16
CA PRO A 367 -14.19 -4.27 20.77
C PRO A 367 -14.61 -5.51 20.00
N VAL A 368 -15.23 -5.29 18.84
CA VAL A 368 -15.54 -6.32 17.86
C VAL A 368 -14.59 -6.26 16.68
N ASP A 369 -14.57 -7.34 15.92
CA ASP A 369 -13.89 -7.39 14.65
C ASP A 369 -14.73 -6.65 13.57
N GLY A 370 -14.70 -5.32 13.62
CA GLY A 370 -15.49 -4.45 12.77
C GLY A 370 -15.56 -3.01 13.28
N VAL A 371 -16.51 -2.24 12.75
CA VAL A 371 -16.59 -0.80 13.01
C VAL A 371 -17.11 -0.46 14.41
N GLY A 372 -17.94 -1.30 15.03
CA GLY A 372 -18.56 -1.03 16.33
C GLY A 372 -19.66 0.03 16.27
N SER A 373 -20.02 0.63 17.42
CA SER A 373 -21.08 1.64 17.49
C SER A 373 -20.92 2.89 16.62
N PRO A 374 -19.72 3.35 16.20
CA PRO A 374 -19.62 4.53 15.34
C PRO A 374 -20.15 4.34 13.91
N GLU A 375 -20.36 3.11 13.44
CA GLU A 375 -20.88 2.75 12.10
C GLU A 375 -20.02 3.16 10.89
N PHE A 376 -19.04 4.05 11.05
CA PHE A 376 -18.03 4.42 10.06
C PHE A 376 -16.63 4.50 10.68
N TYR A 377 -15.58 4.46 9.85
CA TYR A 377 -14.19 4.62 10.28
C TYR A 377 -13.75 6.08 10.25
N SER A 378 -14.08 6.80 9.17
CA SER A 378 -13.80 8.24 9.04
C SER A 378 -14.76 8.95 8.09
N ILE A 379 -14.92 10.26 8.31
CA ILE A 379 -15.55 11.21 7.38
C ILE A 379 -14.62 12.42 7.26
N SER A 380 -14.21 12.80 6.06
CA SER A 380 -13.30 13.93 5.86
C SER A 380 -13.63 14.73 4.61
N ILE A 381 -13.45 16.04 4.66
CA ILE A 381 -13.43 16.86 3.44
C ILE A 381 -12.10 16.66 2.74
N THR A 382 -12.15 16.13 1.51
CA THR A 382 -10.94 15.85 0.71
C THR A 382 -10.66 16.91 -0.34
N ASN A 383 -11.69 17.66 -0.76
CA ASN A 383 -11.57 18.73 -1.73
C ASN A 383 -12.80 19.66 -1.66
N THR A 384 -12.76 20.78 -2.37
CA THR A 384 -13.90 21.68 -2.54
C THR A 384 -13.92 22.21 -3.97
N GLY A 385 -15.09 22.57 -4.48
CA GLY A 385 -15.18 23.10 -5.84
C GLY A 385 -16.50 23.76 -6.15
N LEU A 386 -16.51 24.53 -7.25
CA LEU A 386 -17.74 25.09 -7.80
C LEU A 386 -18.41 24.02 -8.67
N ASN A 387 -19.59 23.54 -8.27
CA ASN A 387 -20.35 22.55 -9.03
C ASN A 387 -20.88 23.17 -10.34
N PRO A 388 -20.34 22.80 -11.52
CA PRO A 388 -20.74 23.40 -12.79
C PRO A 388 -22.07 22.82 -13.32
N GLN A 389 -22.51 21.68 -12.78
CA GLN A 389 -23.74 21.00 -13.19
C GLN A 389 -24.98 21.53 -12.46
N SER A 390 -24.79 22.25 -11.34
CA SER A 390 -25.86 22.92 -10.60
C SER A 390 -26.30 24.24 -11.28
N SER A 391 -27.57 24.63 -11.07
CA SER A 391 -28.15 25.86 -11.58
C SER A 391 -28.93 26.61 -10.48
N PRO A 392 -28.43 27.77 -10.00
CA PRO A 392 -27.15 28.38 -10.38
C PRO A 392 -25.93 27.56 -9.88
N PRO A 393 -24.74 27.72 -10.48
CA PRO A 393 -23.51 27.12 -9.97
C PRO A 393 -23.30 27.47 -8.50
N ARG A 394 -22.95 26.48 -7.67
CA ARG A 394 -22.72 26.69 -6.23
C ARG A 394 -21.46 25.98 -5.75
N PHE A 395 -20.82 26.56 -4.75
CA PHE A 395 -19.64 25.99 -4.11
C PHE A 395 -20.05 24.81 -3.22
N GLU A 396 -19.29 23.71 -3.27
CA GLU A 396 -19.58 22.49 -2.56
C GLU A 396 -18.32 21.86 -1.95
N HIS A 397 -18.53 21.17 -0.82
CA HIS A 397 -17.54 20.34 -0.15
C HIS A 397 -17.61 18.92 -0.71
N ILE A 398 -16.45 18.32 -0.97
CA ILE A 398 -16.32 16.93 -1.41
C ILE A 398 -15.84 16.10 -0.22
N TYR A 399 -16.75 15.30 0.33
CA TYR A 399 -16.50 14.41 1.45
C TYR A 399 -16.07 13.03 0.99
N LYS A 400 -15.26 12.38 1.82
CA LYS A 400 -14.89 10.97 1.74
C LYS A 400 -15.29 10.27 3.02
N VAL A 401 -16.02 9.16 2.87
CA VAL A 401 -16.47 8.30 3.97
C VAL A 401 -15.86 6.92 3.81
N PHE A 402 -15.29 6.41 4.88
CA PHE A 402 -14.87 5.01 5.01
C PHE A 402 -15.81 4.29 5.97
N SER A 403 -16.44 3.22 5.50
CA SER A 403 -17.42 2.43 6.26
C SER A 403 -17.34 0.94 5.92
N THR A 404 -17.98 0.11 6.74
CA THR A 404 -18.09 -1.35 6.49
C THR A 404 -19.28 -1.71 5.60
N SER A 405 -20.15 -0.76 5.30
CA SER A 405 -21.35 -0.94 4.48
C SER A 405 -21.60 0.28 3.60
N PRO A 406 -22.41 0.15 2.53
CA PRO A 406 -22.82 1.30 1.72
C PRO A 406 -23.47 2.38 2.59
N VAL A 407 -23.14 3.63 2.31
CA VAL A 407 -23.79 4.78 2.93
C VAL A 407 -25.23 4.88 2.42
N THR A 408 -26.19 5.04 3.32
CA THR A 408 -27.62 5.11 2.99
C THR A 408 -28.12 6.56 2.93
N ALA A 409 -29.31 6.76 2.34
CA ALA A 409 -30.03 8.02 2.40
C ALA A 409 -30.28 8.49 3.84
N SER A 410 -30.59 7.56 4.76
CA SER A 410 -30.77 7.88 6.18
C SER A 410 -29.48 8.35 6.85
N PHE A 411 -28.35 7.72 6.53
CA PHE A 411 -27.03 8.14 7.01
C PHE A 411 -26.72 9.55 6.51
N LEU A 412 -26.83 9.81 5.20
CA LEU A 412 -26.56 11.12 4.61
C LEU A 412 -27.49 12.19 5.19
N SER A 413 -28.78 11.86 5.35
CA SER A 413 -29.75 12.80 5.90
C SER A 413 -29.42 13.18 7.34
N ASN A 414 -29.01 12.21 8.16
CA ASN A 414 -28.56 12.46 9.53
C ASN A 414 -27.28 13.32 9.55
N MET A 415 -26.27 12.93 8.77
CA MET A 415 -24.97 13.59 8.73
C MET A 415 -25.05 15.03 8.20
N LEU A 416 -25.96 15.32 7.27
CA LEU A 416 -26.13 16.66 6.68
C LEU A 416 -27.23 17.47 7.36
N GLY A 417 -28.10 16.84 8.14
CA GLY A 417 -29.28 17.49 8.74
C GLY A 417 -30.29 18.00 7.70
N GLN A 418 -30.28 17.40 6.52
CA GLN A 418 -31.14 17.72 5.37
C GLN A 418 -31.75 16.43 4.84
N GLU A 419 -32.90 16.48 4.20
CA GLU A 419 -33.48 15.29 3.57
C GLU A 419 -32.66 14.90 2.32
N VAL A 420 -32.31 13.61 2.24
CA VAL A 420 -31.70 12.97 1.07
C VAL A 420 -32.58 11.76 0.73
N SER A 421 -33.04 11.66 -0.52
CA SER A 421 -33.82 10.51 -0.98
C SER A 421 -32.92 9.32 -1.36
N ASP A 422 -33.47 8.12 -1.46
CA ASP A 422 -32.72 6.94 -1.92
C ASP A 422 -32.14 7.12 -3.33
N GLU A 423 -32.90 7.74 -4.24
CA GLU A 423 -32.43 8.03 -5.61
C GLU A 423 -31.23 9.00 -5.59
N GLU A 424 -31.28 10.01 -4.73
CA GLU A 424 -30.20 10.98 -4.58
C GLU A 424 -28.98 10.40 -3.85
N ALA A 425 -29.18 9.50 -2.90
CA ALA A 425 -28.10 8.79 -2.22
C ALA A 425 -27.38 7.79 -3.14
N GLU A 426 -28.03 7.30 -4.19
CA GLU A 426 -27.43 6.35 -5.14
C GLU A 426 -26.76 7.06 -6.33
N HIS A 427 -27.36 8.15 -6.84
CA HIS A 427 -26.92 8.78 -8.09
C HIS A 427 -26.52 10.25 -7.97
N GLY A 428 -26.82 10.89 -6.83
CA GLY A 428 -26.73 12.33 -6.68
C GLY A 428 -27.81 13.05 -7.50
N LYS A 429 -27.97 14.35 -7.24
CA LYS A 429 -28.89 15.22 -7.97
C LYS A 429 -28.27 16.59 -8.08
N ALA A 430 -27.96 17.06 -9.29
CA ALA A 430 -27.18 18.29 -9.51
C ALA A 430 -27.61 19.52 -8.64
N ASN A 431 -28.92 19.69 -8.39
CA ASN A 431 -29.47 20.77 -7.55
C ASN A 431 -29.98 20.32 -6.16
N GLY A 432 -29.75 19.06 -5.79
CA GLY A 432 -30.19 18.42 -4.54
C GLY A 432 -29.32 18.76 -3.33
N THR A 433 -29.48 17.99 -2.27
CA THR A 433 -28.64 18.05 -1.06
C THR A 433 -27.25 17.46 -1.35
N VAL A 434 -27.20 16.32 -2.02
CA VAL A 434 -26.00 15.66 -2.53
C VAL A 434 -26.01 15.78 -4.05
N SER A 435 -25.08 16.56 -4.59
CA SER A 435 -25.08 16.88 -6.02
C SER A 435 -24.43 15.81 -6.90
N TRP A 436 -23.47 15.11 -6.32
CA TRP A 436 -22.66 14.08 -6.94
C TRP A 436 -22.28 13.07 -5.86
N ILE A 437 -22.29 11.79 -6.22
CA ILE A 437 -21.90 10.70 -5.34
C ILE A 437 -21.21 9.61 -6.14
N HIS A 438 -20.21 8.98 -5.53
CA HIS A 438 -19.47 7.88 -6.10
C HIS A 438 -19.21 6.82 -5.04
N HIS A 439 -19.65 5.60 -5.32
CA HIS A 439 -19.48 4.45 -4.45
C HIS A 439 -18.41 3.51 -5.00
N LYS A 440 -17.48 3.11 -4.15
CA LYS A 440 -16.46 2.12 -4.47
C LYS A 440 -16.33 1.12 -3.33
N VAL A 441 -16.30 -0.16 -3.69
CA VAL A 441 -15.92 -1.23 -2.76
C VAL A 441 -14.51 -1.69 -3.10
N TRP A 442 -13.66 -1.74 -2.08
CA TRP A 442 -12.32 -2.27 -2.18
C TRP A 442 -12.15 -3.46 -1.23
N ASN A 443 -11.44 -4.49 -1.71
CA ASN A 443 -10.67 -5.37 -0.82
C ASN A 443 -9.37 -4.64 -0.47
N ALA A 444 -9.50 -3.51 0.24
CA ALA A 444 -8.40 -2.56 0.42
C ALA A 444 -7.36 -3.09 1.40
N TYR A 445 -7.83 -3.61 2.53
CA TYR A 445 -7.00 -3.93 3.69
C TYR A 445 -7.10 -5.41 4.03
N PRO A 446 -6.00 -6.17 3.95
CA PRO A 446 -5.96 -7.48 4.59
C PRO A 446 -6.16 -7.32 6.09
N ARG A 447 -6.72 -8.36 6.72
CA ARG A 447 -6.85 -8.44 8.17
C ARG A 447 -5.50 -8.86 8.74
N GLU A 448 -4.76 -7.88 9.23
CA GLU A 448 -3.41 -8.03 9.79
C GLU A 448 -3.46 -8.52 11.24
N TYR A 449 -4.07 -9.69 11.45
CA TYR A 449 -4.09 -10.36 12.74
C TYR A 449 -2.67 -10.72 13.21
N PRO A 450 -2.45 -10.88 14.52
CA PRO A 450 -1.20 -11.40 15.03
C PRO A 450 -0.83 -12.73 14.38
N ARG A 451 0.38 -12.80 13.83
CA ARG A 451 0.89 -13.99 13.14
C ARG A 451 2.40 -14.11 13.26
N VAL A 452 2.91 -15.32 13.08
CA VAL A 452 4.34 -15.66 13.25
C VAL A 452 5.00 -16.20 11.99
N THR A 453 4.22 -16.43 10.92
CA THR A 453 4.68 -16.86 9.60
C THR A 453 4.05 -15.98 8.53
N PHE A 454 4.76 -15.78 7.42
CA PHE A 454 4.38 -15.00 6.24
C PHE A 454 4.81 -15.74 4.97
N GLU A 455 4.39 -15.23 3.82
CA GLU A 455 4.56 -15.90 2.52
C GLU A 455 6.01 -16.05 2.04
N GLU A 456 6.20 -17.11 1.26
CA GLU A 456 7.37 -17.29 0.42
C GLU A 456 7.22 -16.49 -0.89
N ILE A 457 8.33 -15.93 -1.37
CA ILE A 457 8.33 -15.07 -2.55
C ILE A 457 8.36 -15.88 -3.85
N LYS A 458 8.93 -17.09 -3.80
CA LYS A 458 9.06 -18.00 -4.94
C LYS A 458 8.03 -19.12 -4.80
N LEU A 459 7.03 -19.13 -5.68
CA LEU A 459 5.97 -20.14 -5.68
C LEU A 459 6.42 -21.44 -6.36
N ASP A 460 7.27 -21.33 -7.37
CA ASP A 460 7.93 -22.45 -8.06
C ASP A 460 9.18 -21.89 -8.79
N HIS A 461 9.97 -22.75 -9.43
CA HIS A 461 11.02 -22.31 -10.35
C HIS A 461 10.44 -21.33 -11.38
N SER A 462 11.03 -20.13 -11.46
CA SER A 462 10.63 -19.03 -12.34
C SER A 462 9.18 -18.53 -12.20
N LEU A 463 8.54 -18.79 -11.05
CA LEU A 463 7.22 -18.28 -10.70
C LEU A 463 7.28 -17.56 -9.34
N TRP A 464 6.96 -16.27 -9.36
CA TRP A 464 7.18 -15.35 -8.25
C TRP A 464 5.90 -14.68 -7.78
N TYR A 465 5.87 -14.23 -6.53
CA TYR A 465 4.71 -13.60 -5.90
C TYR A 465 5.11 -12.35 -5.13
N THR A 466 4.38 -11.24 -5.34
CA THR A 466 4.66 -9.98 -4.63
C THR A 466 3.63 -9.63 -3.55
N SER A 467 2.40 -10.12 -3.66
CA SER A 467 1.31 -9.73 -2.74
C SER A 467 1.39 -10.40 -1.36
N GLY A 468 2.35 -11.28 -1.11
CA GLY A 468 2.55 -11.89 0.20
C GLY A 468 2.88 -10.86 1.31
N ILE A 469 3.51 -9.75 0.93
CA ILE A 469 3.85 -8.65 1.85
C ILE A 469 2.64 -7.93 2.43
N GLU A 470 1.49 -8.01 1.76
CA GLU A 470 0.27 -7.32 2.20
C GLU A 470 -0.20 -7.83 3.57
N SER A 471 0.08 -9.09 3.89
CA SER A 471 -0.27 -9.66 5.19
C SER A 471 0.66 -9.25 6.35
N PHE A 472 1.75 -8.55 6.04
CA PHE A 472 2.70 -7.99 7.00
C PHE A 472 2.47 -6.48 7.19
N ILE A 473 2.46 -5.73 6.09
CA ILE A 473 2.18 -4.28 6.06
C ILE A 473 1.58 -3.99 4.69
N SER A 474 0.31 -3.60 4.58
CA SER A 474 -0.35 -3.35 3.30
C SER A 474 -0.34 -1.87 2.88
N THR A 475 0.72 -1.44 2.18
CA THR A 475 0.83 -0.08 1.64
C THR A 475 1.33 -0.07 0.18
N MET A 476 1.23 1.10 -0.47
CA MET A 476 1.86 1.33 -1.78
C MET A 476 3.37 1.05 -1.73
N GLU A 477 4.04 1.54 -0.69
CA GLU A 477 5.49 1.39 -0.51
C GLU A 477 5.90 -0.05 -0.31
N THR A 478 5.24 -0.79 0.58
CA THR A 478 5.61 -2.18 0.88
C THR A 478 5.31 -3.10 -0.29
N SER A 479 4.20 -2.89 -0.99
CA SER A 479 3.93 -3.57 -2.25
C SER A 479 5.04 -3.32 -3.27
N ALA A 480 5.49 -2.07 -3.41
CA ALA A 480 6.61 -1.72 -4.29
C ALA A 480 7.93 -2.36 -3.81
N LEU A 481 8.21 -2.39 -2.50
CA LEU A 481 9.37 -3.05 -1.92
C LEU A 481 9.39 -4.55 -2.26
N SER A 482 8.25 -5.23 -2.15
CA SER A 482 8.17 -6.63 -2.55
C SER A 482 8.42 -6.81 -4.05
N GLY A 483 7.97 -5.88 -4.88
CA GLY A 483 8.29 -5.87 -6.31
C GLY A 483 9.78 -5.69 -6.60
N ARG A 484 10.42 -4.72 -5.94
CA ARG A 484 11.88 -4.51 -5.97
C ARG A 484 12.64 -5.75 -5.49
N ASN A 485 12.16 -6.41 -4.44
CA ASN A 485 12.76 -7.63 -3.90
C ASN A 485 12.72 -8.78 -4.91
N VAL A 486 11.54 -9.05 -5.50
CA VAL A 486 11.38 -10.06 -6.57
C VAL A 486 12.31 -9.75 -7.75
N ALA A 487 12.34 -8.50 -8.21
CA ALA A 487 13.22 -8.07 -9.29
C ALA A 487 14.70 -8.38 -9.00
N LYS A 488 15.16 -8.13 -7.77
CA LYS A 488 16.54 -8.41 -7.37
C LYS A 488 16.83 -9.91 -7.29
N LEU A 489 15.90 -10.72 -6.77
CA LEU A 489 16.03 -12.18 -6.72
C LEU A 489 16.15 -12.77 -8.13
N ILE A 490 15.29 -12.36 -9.06
CA ILE A 490 15.34 -12.77 -10.47
C ILE A 490 16.69 -12.40 -11.09
N ALA A 491 17.13 -11.15 -10.92
CA ALA A 491 18.39 -10.70 -11.47
C ALA A 491 19.59 -11.50 -10.92
N ASN A 492 19.59 -11.81 -9.62
CA ASN A 492 20.61 -12.64 -8.98
C ASN A 492 20.63 -14.07 -9.57
N GLU A 493 19.47 -14.68 -9.84
CA GLU A 493 19.39 -16.00 -10.48
C GLU A 493 19.96 -15.97 -11.89
N TRP A 494 19.71 -14.90 -12.66
CA TRP A 494 20.25 -14.80 -14.02
C TRP A 494 21.77 -14.67 -14.09
N VAL A 495 22.39 -14.03 -13.09
CA VAL A 495 23.87 -13.93 -13.00
C VAL A 495 24.51 -15.15 -12.31
N GLY A 496 23.71 -16.14 -11.87
CA GLY A 496 24.21 -17.32 -11.16
C GLY A 496 24.71 -17.02 -9.74
N VAL A 497 24.27 -15.92 -9.15
CA VAL A 497 24.52 -15.62 -7.73
C VAL A 497 23.49 -16.39 -6.90
N ASP A 498 23.73 -17.69 -6.76
CA ASP A 498 23.14 -18.42 -5.64
C ASP A 498 23.79 -17.89 -4.37
N SER A 499 23.05 -17.08 -3.61
CA SER A 499 23.47 -16.64 -2.28
C SER A 499 23.59 -17.86 -1.36
N LYS A 500 24.79 -18.45 -1.34
CA LYS A 500 25.23 -19.43 -0.35
C LYS A 500 25.38 -18.73 1.00
N GLU A 501 24.27 -18.42 1.64
CA GLU A 501 24.22 -18.09 3.07
C GLU A 501 22.76 -18.17 3.52
N GLY A 502 22.27 -19.42 3.65
CA GLY A 502 21.18 -19.67 4.57
C GLY A 502 21.72 -19.40 5.97
N TYR A 503 21.12 -18.45 6.68
CA TYR A 503 21.41 -18.19 8.08
C TYR A 503 21.39 -19.51 8.85
N SER A 504 22.56 -20.04 9.19
CA SER A 504 22.67 -21.19 10.06
C SER A 504 22.20 -20.78 11.45
N ASN A 505 21.23 -21.50 11.99
CA ASN A 505 20.81 -21.42 13.39
C ASN A 505 22.04 -21.59 14.30
N ALA A 506 22.58 -20.48 14.80
CA ALA A 506 23.41 -20.47 15.98
C ALA A 506 22.48 -20.25 17.18
N ALA A 507 21.84 -21.33 17.63
CA ALA A 507 21.15 -21.39 18.91
C ALA A 507 21.63 -22.64 19.65
N ASN A 508 22.69 -22.43 20.43
CA ASN A 508 22.98 -23.02 21.74
C ASN A 508 22.82 -24.54 21.88
N ASP A 509 23.90 -25.25 21.55
CA ASP A 509 24.28 -26.47 22.25
C ASP A 509 25.06 -26.05 23.52
N GLU A 510 24.33 -25.62 24.55
CA GLU A 510 24.85 -25.58 25.92
C GLU A 510 23.95 -26.45 26.80
N GLY A 511 24.41 -27.69 26.99
CA GLY A 511 23.83 -28.62 27.94
C GLY A 511 23.95 -28.09 29.36
N TYR A 512 22.81 -27.79 29.97
CA TYR A 512 22.69 -27.75 31.43
C TYR A 512 22.13 -29.10 31.90
N GLN A 513 23.00 -29.92 32.47
CA GLN A 513 22.58 -30.98 33.39
C GLN A 513 22.20 -30.34 34.72
N VAL A 514 21.00 -30.67 35.19
CA VAL A 514 20.54 -30.35 36.55
C VAL A 514 20.79 -31.60 37.40
N GLU A 515 21.75 -31.51 38.32
CA GLU A 515 21.79 -32.35 39.52
C GLU A 515 21.54 -31.46 40.74
N LEU A 516 20.44 -31.80 41.44
CA LEU A 516 19.96 -31.39 42.77
C LEU A 516 19.46 -29.95 42.98
#